data_AF-A0AAW4VX48-F1
#
_entry.id   AF-A0AAW4VX48-F1
#
_cell.length_a   1.000
_cell.length_b   1.000
_cell.length_c   1.000
_cell.angle_alpha   90.00
_cell.angle_beta   90.00
_cell.angle_gamma   90.00
#
_symmetry.space_group_name_H-M   'P 1'
#
loop_
_entity.id
_entity.type
_entity.pdbx_description
1 polymer ?
#
loop_
_entity_poly.entity_id
_entity_poly.type
_entity_poly.pdbx_seq_one_letter_code
_entity_poly.pdbx_strand_id
1 'polypeptide(L)' 'MIDDYYIGDAMKLQQVLINIIGNAVKFTEEGGKITFSTLRLKKTKNDVTLRFIINDTGVGMDEEFLPHIFETFSQESTGI' A
#
# COMPACT_ATOMS: atom_id res chain seq x y z
N MET A 1 2.05 -0.19 20.66
CA MET A 1 0.58 -0.29 20.65
C MET A 1 0.03 0.84 19.80
N ILE A 2 -0.91 0.53 18.91
CA ILE A 2 -1.61 1.52 18.07
C ILE A 2 -2.78 2.08 18.91
N ASP A 3 -3.15 3.33 18.69
CA ASP A 3 -4.27 3.99 19.37
C ASP A 3 -5.58 3.71 18.60
N ASP A 4 -6.73 3.77 19.26
CA ASP A 4 -8.03 3.40 18.64
C ASP A 4 -8.42 4.31 17.47
N TYR A 5 -7.97 5.57 17.48
CA TYR A 5 -8.23 6.52 16.40
C TYR A 5 -7.12 7.56 16.27
N TYR A 6 -7.07 8.18 15.09
CA TYR A 6 -6.17 9.28 14.74
C TYR A 6 -6.95 10.39 14.05
N ILE A 7 -6.46 11.63 14.15
CA ILE A 7 -7.06 12.79 13.49
C ILE A 7 -6.24 13.11 12.24
N GLY A 8 -6.90 13.20 11.09
CA GLY A 8 -6.28 13.49 9.80
C GLY A 8 -7.29 13.41 8.65
N ASP A 9 -6.81 13.47 7.41
CA ASP A 9 -7.64 13.31 6.21
C ASP A 9 -7.89 11.82 5.94
N ALA A 10 -8.97 11.30 6.52
CA ALA A 10 -9.36 9.90 6.41
C ALA A 10 -9.65 9.48 4.95
N MET A 11 -10.22 10.39 4.15
CA MET A 11 -10.57 10.09 2.75
C MET A 11 -9.31 9.89 1.90
N LYS A 12 -8.31 10.77 2.04
CA LYS A 12 -7.03 10.61 1.33
C LYS A 12 -6.30 9.35 1.74
N LEU A 13 -6.26 9.05 3.04
CA LEU A 13 -5.63 7.82 3.54
C LEU A 13 -6.33 6.57 2.97
N GLN A 14 -7.66 6.55 3.01
CA GLN A 14 -8.46 5.46 2.45
C GLN A 14 -8.19 5.28 0.96
N GLN A 15 -8.14 6.36 0.18
CA GLN A 15 -7.86 6.30 -1.25
C GLN A 15 -6.50 5.66 -1.55
N VAL A 16 -5.44 6.08 -0.84
CA VAL A 16 -4.10 5.51 -0.99
C VAL A 16 -4.09 4.02 -0.66
N LEU A 17 -4.68 3.64 0.48
CA LEU A 17 -4.70 2.24 0.91
C LEU A 17 -5.49 1.35 -0.04
N ILE A 18 -6.67 1.80 -0.51
CA ILE A 18 -7.48 1.06 -1.47
C ILE A 18 -6.74 0.87 -2.79
N ASN A 19 -6.03 1.89 -3.29
CA ASN A 19 -5.28 1.78 -4.54
C ASN A 19 -4.17 0.73 -4.43
N ILE A 20 -3.39 0.77 -3.34
CA ILE A 20 -2.27 -0.16 -3.16
C ILE A 20 -2.77 -1.59 -2.91
N ILE A 21 -3.76 -1.77 -2.03
CA ILE A 21 -4.35 -3.10 -1.75
C ILE A 21 -5.08 -3.63 -2.99
N GLY A 22 -5.75 -2.76 -3.74
CA GLY A 22 -6.41 -3.11 -5.00
C GLY A 22 -5.41 -3.65 -6.03
N ASN A 23 -4.24 -3.03 -6.16
CA ASN A 23 -3.16 -3.57 -6.99
C ASN A 23 -2.68 -4.94 -6.50
N ALA A 24 -2.43 -5.10 -5.19
CA ALA A 24 -2.05 -6.40 -4.63
C ALA A 24 -3.09 -7.49 -4.96
N VAL A 25 -4.39 -7.21 -4.82
CA VAL A 25 -5.47 -8.14 -5.18
C VAL A 25 -5.52 -8.42 -6.68
N LYS A 26 -5.35 -7.40 -7.51
CA LYS A 26 -5.38 -7.53 -8.97
C LYS A 26 -4.26 -8.42 -9.51
N PHE A 27 -3.07 -8.35 -8.91
CA PHE A 27 -1.85 -8.99 -9.42
C PHE A 27 -1.40 -10.22 -8.63
N THR A 28 -2.15 -10.63 -7.60
CA THR A 28 -1.94 -11.89 -6.88
C THR A 28 -2.92 -12.93 -7.36
N GLU A 29 -2.41 -14.02 -7.93
CA GLU A 29 -3.22 -15.13 -8.44
C GLU A 29 -3.91 -15.94 -7.32
N GLU A 30 -4.85 -16.80 -7.71
CA GLU A 30 -5.54 -17.70 -6.78
C GLU A 30 -4.55 -18.58 -6.00
N GLY A 31 -4.75 -18.69 -4.69
CA GLY A 31 -3.84 -19.38 -3.79
C GLY A 31 -2.65 -18.54 -3.31
N GLY A 32 -2.47 -17.32 -3.85
CA GLY A 32 -1.52 -16.33 -3.34
C GLY A 32 -1.94 -15.72 -2.00
N LYS A 33 -1.04 -14.96 -1.38
CA LYS A 33 -1.23 -14.39 -0.05
C LYS A 33 -0.98 -12.89 -0.03
N ILE A 34 -1.95 -12.15 0.49
CA ILE A 34 -1.81 -10.72 0.78
C ILE A 34 -1.90 -10.54 2.29
N THR A 35 -0.98 -9.76 2.85
CA THR A 35 -1.00 -9.37 4.26
C THR A 35 -0.99 -7.86 4.37
N PHE A 36 -1.78 -7.35 5.32
CA PHE A 36 -1.80 -5.95 5.68
C PHE A 36 -1.50 -5.82 7.17
N SER A 37 -0.53 -4.98 7.50
CA SER A 37 -0.18 -4.70 8.88
C SER A 37 0.16 -3.22 9.05
N THR A 38 0.07 -2.75 10.29
CA THR A 38 0.41 -1.37 10.65
C THR A 38 1.35 -1.40 11.84
N LEU A 39 2.34 -0.52 11.82
CA LEU A 39 3.30 -0.34 12.90
C LEU A 39 3.37 1.13 13.29
N ARG A 40 3.44 1.41 14.59
CA ARG A 40 3.75 2.74 15.10
C ARG A 40 5.26 2.89 15.21
N LEU A 41 5.85 3.74 14.36
CA LEU A 41 7.29 4.01 14.36
C LEU A 41 7.69 5.03 15.42
N LYS A 42 6.92 6.11 15.54
CA LYS A 42 7.19 7.21 16.46
C LYS A 42 5.90 7.80 16.98
N LYS A 43 5.89 8.25 18.23
CA LYS A 43 4.82 9.04 18.82
C LYS A 43 5.46 10.21 19.57
N THR A 44 5.04 11.42 19.27
CA THR A 44 5.36 12.64 20.03
C THR A 44 4.12 13.05 20.83
N LYS A 45 4.16 14.23 21.46
CA LYS A 45 2.99 14.77 22.16
C LYS A 45 1.80 15.02 21.22
N ASN A 46 2.08 15.46 19.99
CA ASN A 46 1.05 15.92 19.06
C ASN A 46 0.93 15.05 17.80
N ASP A 47 1.96 14.25 17.49
CA ASP A 47 2.05 13.55 16.21
C ASP A 47 2.37 12.07 16.40
N VAL A 48 2.00 11.29 15.38
CA VAL A 48 2.31 9.88 15.28
C VAL A 48 2.77 9.55 13.87
N THR A 49 3.79 8.70 13.78
CA THR A 49 4.23 8.15 12.50
C THR A 49 3.82 6.69 12.45
N LEU A 50 2.91 6.37 11.54
CA LEU A 50 2.48 5.01 11.25
C LEU A 50 3.17 4.53 9.97
N ARG A 51 3.57 3.26 9.97
CA ARG A 51 3.99 2.52 8.78
C ARG A 51 2.92 1.50 8.45
N PHE A 52 2.27 1.70 7.31
CA PHE A 52 1.41 0.69 6.70
C PHE A 52 2.28 -0.23 5.84
N ILE A 53 2.07 -1.53 5.95
CA ILE A 53 2.81 -2.55 5.22
C ILE A 53 1.79 -3.44 4.53
N ILE A 54 1.81 -3.42 3.20
CA ILE A 54 1.11 -4.37 2.34
C ILE A 54 2.19 -5.28 1.77
N ASN A 55 2.02 -6.59 1.93
CA ASN A 55 2.90 -7.59 1.32
C ASN A 55 2.04 -8.61 0.60
N ASP A 56 2.27 -8.78 -0.70
CA ASP A 56 1.64 -9.78 -1.53
C ASP A 56 2.63 -10.82 -2.05
N THR A 57 2.13 -11.85 -2.73
CA THR A 57 2.92 -12.87 -3.44
C THR A 57 2.56 -12.90 -4.91
N GLY A 58 2.20 -11.74 -5.47
CA GLY A 58 1.84 -11.62 -6.88
C GLY A 58 3.03 -11.76 -7.81
N VAL A 59 2.79 -11.45 -9.08
CA VAL A 59 3.79 -11.60 -10.16
C VAL A 59 5.04 -10.74 -9.99
N GLY A 60 5.00 -9.75 -9.09
CA GLY A 60 6.08 -8.79 -8.87
C GLY A 60 6.03 -7.64 -9.87
N MET A 61 7.14 -6.91 -9.97
CA MET A 61 7.35 -5.85 -10.96
C MET A 61 8.79 -5.95 -11.48
N ASP A 62 8.98 -5.62 -12.75
CA ASP A 62 10.30 -5.47 -13.34
C ASP A 62 11.09 -4.35 -12.65
N GLU A 63 12.39 -4.57 -12.43
CA GLU A 63 13.26 -3.58 -11.77
C GLU A 63 13.32 -2.26 -12.55
N GLU A 64 13.20 -2.32 -13.87
CA GLU A 64 13.16 -1.16 -14.77
C GLU A 64 11.87 -0.33 -14.60
N PHE A 65 10.79 -0.94 -14.11
CA PHE A 65 9.52 -0.27 -13.86
C PHE A 65 9.46 0.39 -12.47
N LEU A 66 10.24 -0.09 -11.49
CA LEU A 66 10.26 0.43 -10.12
C LEU A 66 10.41 1.97 -10.00
N PRO A 67 11.24 2.66 -10.81
CA PRO A 67 11.34 4.12 -10.79
C PRO A 67 10.05 4.84 -11.23
N HIS A 68 9.20 4.17 -12.00
CA HIS A 68 8.02 4.73 -12.67
C HIS A 68 6.69 4.36 -11.98
N ILE A 69 6.70 3.56 -10.91
CA ILE A 69 5.48 3.04 -10.24
C ILE A 69 4.56 4.11 -9.65
N PHE A 70 5.05 5.34 -9.47
CA PHE A 70 4.29 6.49 -8.96
C PHE A 70 3.98 7.53 -10.04
N GLU A 71 4.39 7.31 -11.29
CA GLU A 71 3.98 8.16 -12.39
C GLU A 71 2.50 7.97 -12.70
N THR A 72 1.84 9.07 -13.07
CA THR A 72 0.41 9.03 -13.37
C THR A 72 0.16 8.12 -14.57
N PHE A 73 -0.79 7.18 -14.44
CA PHE A 73 -1.18 6.22 -15.47
C PHE A 73 -0.11 5.19 -15.87
N SER A 74 0.96 5.01 -15.09
CA SER A 74 1.95 3.96 -15.36
C SER A 74 1.40 2.58 -15.01
N GLN A 75 1.61 1.62 -15.92
CA GLN A 75 1.31 0.20 -15.70
C GLN A 75 2.33 -0.60 -16.53
N GLU A 76 2.99 -1.56 -15.89
CA GLU A 76 4.06 -2.37 -16.49
C GLU A 76 3.58 -3.20 -17.68
N SER A 77 2.32 -3.66 -17.64
CA SER A 77 1.67 -4.34 -18.75
C SER A 77 0.35 -3.66 -19.06
N THR A 78 0.21 -3.10 -20.27
CA THR A 78 -1.11 -2.94 -20.88
C THR A 78 -1.64 -4.34 -21.16
N GLY A 79 -2.50 -4.84 -20.26
CA GLY A 79 -3.16 -6.11 -20.45
C GLY A 79 -3.78 -6.20 -21.85
N ILE A 80 -3.67 -7.39 -22.46
CA ILE A 80 -4.41 -7.76 -23.67
C ILE A 80 -5.91 -7.49 -23.48
#